data_AF-A0A163KNU1-F1
#
_entry.id   AF-A0A163KNU1-F1
#
_cell.length_a   1.000
_cell.length_b   1.000
_cell.length_c   1.000
_cell.angle_alpha   90.00
_cell.angle_beta   90.00
_cell.angle_gamma   90.00
#
_symmetry.space_group_name_H-M   'P 1'
#
loop_
_entity.id
_entity.type
_entity.pdbx_description
1 polymer ?
#
loop_
_entity_poly.entity_id
_entity_poly.type
_entity_poly.pdbx_seq_one_letter_code
_entity_poly.pdbx_strand_id
1 'polypeptide(L)'
;MNKARRITRGRGKRSYRRYPGRLKTSTFRTSADHGGSEYALADDTIGAAHLRHRSVRSEAIEDYSVYSIHLSPESITSSKIAIHSVDVDHLNFNPVQGTTDRPLMQQFGNIPFVFPEDVDDIDVAVSLQSPYADANYAMVVSCSDPAFQAGVRSRNELQAVVGITRNEGSQLAAGWVSWIAVGGH
;
A
#
# COMPACT_ATOMS: atom_id res chain seq x y z
N MET A 1 75.55 34.96 15.49
CA MET A 1 76.32 33.84 16.06
C MET A 1 75.50 32.57 15.95
N ASN A 2 75.97 31.64 15.11
CA ASN A 2 76.00 30.17 15.23
C ASN A 2 74.78 29.39 15.76
N LYS A 3 74.48 28.19 15.30
CA LYS A 3 74.74 27.41 14.07
C LYS A 3 74.02 26.08 14.34
N ALA A 4 73.43 25.50 13.30
CA ALA A 4 72.83 24.17 13.32
C ALA A 4 73.77 23.08 13.88
N ARG A 5 73.18 22.00 14.42
CA ARG A 5 73.63 20.63 14.10
C ARG A 5 72.48 19.61 14.21
N ARG A 6 72.44 18.78 13.18
CA ARG A 6 71.50 17.72 12.83
C ARG A 6 72.03 16.38 13.37
N ILE A 7 71.22 15.33 13.12
CA ILE A 7 71.52 13.88 13.00
C ILE A 7 71.62 13.11 14.36
N THR A 8 71.08 11.90 14.61
CA THR A 8 70.63 10.79 13.74
C THR A 8 69.80 9.74 14.52
N ARG A 9 68.79 9.16 13.84
CA ARG A 9 68.24 7.77 13.85
C ARG A 9 68.32 6.89 15.12
N GLY A 10 67.19 6.28 15.47
CA GLY A 10 67.18 5.03 16.26
C GLY A 10 65.78 4.48 16.55
N ARG A 11 65.50 3.29 16.01
CA ARG A 11 64.24 2.52 16.06
C ARG A 11 63.75 2.18 17.48
N GLY A 12 62.43 2.12 17.64
CA GLY A 12 61.77 1.41 18.73
C GLY A 12 60.26 1.35 18.56
N LYS A 13 59.76 0.46 17.69
CA LYS A 13 58.32 0.10 17.66
C LYS A 13 57.96 -0.53 19.00
N ARG A 14 57.11 0.13 19.81
CA ARG A 14 56.49 -0.51 20.98
C ARG A 14 55.38 -1.45 20.49
N SER A 15 55.59 -2.74 20.73
CA SER A 15 54.67 -3.81 20.41
C SER A 15 53.40 -3.70 21.25
N TYR A 16 52.24 -3.52 20.61
CA TYR A 16 50.97 -3.84 21.25
C TYR A 16 50.91 -5.37 21.43
N ARG A 17 50.89 -5.81 22.69
CA ARG A 17 50.75 -7.20 23.08
C ARG A 17 49.36 -7.68 22.65
N ARG A 18 49.28 -8.49 21.59
CA ARG A 18 48.09 -9.28 21.29
C ARG A 18 47.92 -10.33 22.37
N TYR A 19 46.81 -10.30 23.11
CA TYR A 19 46.32 -11.50 23.79
C TYR A 19 45.53 -12.32 22.77
N PRO A 20 45.90 -13.58 22.49
CA PRO A 20 45.09 -14.45 21.67
C PRO A 20 43.92 -15.01 22.49
N GLY A 21 42.74 -14.95 21.89
CA GLY A 21 41.64 -15.92 21.99
C GLY A 21 41.29 -16.53 23.34
N ARG A 22 40.15 -16.13 23.89
CA ARG A 22 39.22 -17.09 24.50
C ARG A 22 37.80 -16.76 24.06
N LEU A 23 37.42 -17.23 22.87
CA LEU A 23 36.02 -17.51 22.59
C LEU A 23 35.57 -18.47 23.70
N LYS A 24 34.57 -18.08 24.49
CA LYS A 24 33.88 -19.02 25.38
C LYS A 24 33.11 -19.99 24.48
N THR A 25 33.79 -21.00 23.95
CA THR A 25 33.12 -22.18 23.42
C THR A 25 32.50 -22.88 24.62
N SER A 26 31.19 -22.73 24.78
CA SER A 26 30.41 -23.59 25.64
C SER A 26 30.50 -24.99 25.05
N THR A 27 31.38 -25.83 25.62
CA THR A 27 31.47 -27.23 25.24
C THR A 27 30.27 -27.94 25.84
N PHE A 28 29.24 -28.19 25.03
CA PHE A 28 28.23 -29.19 25.37
C PHE A 28 28.91 -30.56 25.38
N ARG A 29 29.08 -31.12 26.58
CA ARG A 29 29.63 -32.47 26.76
C ARG A 29 28.51 -33.47 26.45
N THR A 30 28.69 -34.27 25.41
CA THR A 30 27.79 -35.38 25.09
C THR A 30 28.27 -36.61 25.86
N SER A 31 27.52 -37.06 26.86
CA SER A 31 27.64 -38.43 27.34
C SER A 31 26.74 -39.28 26.45
N ALA A 32 27.35 -40.13 25.62
CA ALA A 32 26.66 -41.11 24.83
C ALA A 32 26.16 -42.22 25.76
N ASP A 33 24.84 -42.37 25.90
CA ASP A 33 24.21 -43.68 25.79
C ASP A 33 22.67 -43.58 25.80
N HIS A 34 22.08 -44.09 24.70
CA HIS A 34 20.75 -44.69 24.56
C HIS A 34 19.48 -43.87 24.84
N GLY A 35 18.66 -43.74 23.79
CA GLY A 35 17.24 -43.33 23.83
C GLY A 35 17.05 -41.90 23.38
N GLY A 36 16.14 -41.67 22.44
CA GLY A 36 15.86 -40.35 21.84
C GLY A 36 15.62 -39.28 22.88
N SER A 37 16.69 -38.60 23.29
CA SER A 37 16.63 -37.46 24.18
C SER A 37 16.34 -36.26 23.30
N GLU A 38 15.07 -35.88 23.23
CA GLU A 38 14.71 -34.50 22.96
C GLU A 38 15.57 -33.63 23.89
N TYR A 39 16.60 -32.99 23.34
CA TYR A 39 17.52 -32.15 24.10
C TYR A 39 16.74 -30.90 24.48
N ALA A 40 15.94 -30.99 25.55
CA ALA A 40 15.13 -29.91 26.05
C ALA A 40 16.05 -28.78 26.53
N LEU A 41 15.98 -27.64 25.85
CA LEU A 41 16.56 -26.41 26.33
C LEU A 41 15.68 -25.88 27.45
N ALA A 42 16.29 -25.27 28.47
CA ALA A 42 15.52 -24.55 29.47
C ALA A 42 14.84 -23.33 28.81
N ASP A 43 13.66 -22.96 29.30
CA ASP A 43 12.91 -21.79 28.85
C ASP A 43 13.80 -20.54 28.80
N ASP A 44 13.54 -19.67 27.82
CA ASP A 44 14.24 -18.40 27.59
C ASP A 44 15.76 -18.49 27.34
N THR A 45 16.33 -19.69 27.18
CA THR A 45 17.77 -19.85 26.91
C THR A 45 18.17 -19.22 25.57
N ILE A 46 17.29 -19.20 24.56
CA ILE A 46 17.56 -18.61 23.24
C ILE A 46 17.01 -17.18 23.16
N GLY A 47 17.84 -16.18 23.50
CA GLY A 47 17.58 -14.78 23.17
C GLY A 47 18.06 -14.34 21.78
N ALA A 48 17.73 -13.10 21.39
CA ALA A 48 18.08 -12.52 20.08
C ALA A 48 19.58 -12.53 19.76
N ALA A 49 20.46 -12.42 20.77
CA ALA A 49 21.91 -12.45 20.59
C ALA A 49 22.44 -13.80 20.07
N HIS A 50 21.66 -14.88 20.21
CA HIS A 50 22.01 -16.21 19.71
C HIS A 50 21.59 -16.43 18.24
N LEU A 51 20.70 -15.58 17.71
CA LEU A 51 20.20 -15.69 16.35
C LEU A 51 21.10 -14.91 15.38
N ARG A 52 21.59 -15.60 14.34
CA ARG A 52 22.29 -14.95 13.23
C ARG A 52 21.30 -14.44 12.20
N HIS A 53 21.71 -13.46 11.40
CA HIS A 53 20.91 -12.99 10.26
C HIS A 53 20.50 -14.17 9.36
N ARG A 54 19.20 -14.26 9.03
CA ARG A 54 18.58 -15.34 8.23
C ARG A 54 18.69 -16.76 8.83
N SER A 55 18.97 -16.88 10.13
CA SER A 55 19.04 -18.21 10.78
C SER A 55 17.67 -18.83 11.06
N VAL A 56 16.64 -18.01 11.23
CA VAL A 56 15.25 -18.48 11.37
C VAL A 56 14.65 -18.67 9.98
N ARG A 57 14.34 -19.91 9.63
CA ARG A 57 13.67 -20.27 8.38
C ARG A 57 12.20 -20.62 8.65
N SER A 58 11.39 -20.72 7.60
CA SER A 58 9.96 -21.02 7.70
C SER A 58 9.67 -22.32 8.44
N GLU A 59 10.52 -23.33 8.31
CA GLU A 59 10.34 -24.64 8.97
C GLU A 59 10.54 -24.57 10.50
N ALA A 60 11.09 -23.47 11.01
CA ALA A 60 11.30 -23.23 12.44
C ALA A 60 10.16 -22.38 13.08
N ILE A 61 9.18 -21.94 12.29
CA ILE A 61 8.04 -21.13 12.74
C ILE A 61 6.82 -22.05 12.80
N GLU A 62 6.28 -22.27 14.00
CA GLU A 62 5.05 -23.04 14.17
C GLU A 62 3.84 -22.26 13.66
N ASP A 63 2.82 -22.97 13.21
CA ASP A 63 1.52 -22.40 12.86
C ASP A 63 0.99 -21.54 14.01
N TYR A 64 0.42 -20.39 13.67
CA TYR A 64 -0.16 -19.42 14.62
C TYR A 64 0.81 -18.80 15.65
N SER A 65 2.13 -19.00 15.52
CA SER A 65 3.13 -18.40 16.43
C SER A 65 3.36 -16.89 16.19
N VAL A 66 2.94 -16.35 15.05
CA VAL A 66 3.10 -14.93 14.68
C VAL A 66 1.85 -14.13 15.08
N TYR A 67 1.96 -13.38 16.17
CA TYR A 67 0.92 -12.46 16.65
C TYR A 67 1.16 -11.04 16.16
N SER A 68 0.13 -10.17 16.30
CA SER A 68 0.22 -8.76 15.92
C SER A 68 1.39 -8.01 16.55
N ILE A 69 1.79 -8.37 17.78
CA ILE A 69 2.94 -7.76 18.48
C ILE A 69 4.28 -8.05 17.80
N HIS A 70 4.37 -9.09 16.96
CA HIS A 70 5.57 -9.47 16.22
C HIS A 70 5.68 -8.70 14.89
N LEU A 71 4.61 -8.04 14.45
CA LEU A 71 4.55 -7.33 13.18
C LEU A 71 4.85 -5.84 13.40
N SER A 72 5.92 -5.34 12.79
CA SER A 72 6.15 -3.90 12.76
C SER A 72 5.13 -3.20 11.86
N PRO A 73 4.87 -1.89 12.06
CA PRO A 73 4.18 -1.09 11.07
C PRO A 73 4.79 -1.29 9.67
N GLU A 74 3.94 -1.31 8.64
CA GLU A 74 4.32 -1.44 7.22
C GLU A 74 5.03 -2.76 6.85
N SER A 75 5.14 -3.73 7.77
CA SER A 75 5.76 -5.03 7.47
C SER A 75 4.95 -5.87 6.47
N ILE A 76 3.62 -5.73 6.47
CA ILE A 76 2.71 -6.35 5.50
C ILE A 76 2.58 -5.41 4.29
N THR A 77 3.21 -5.79 3.17
CA THR A 77 3.15 -5.07 1.89
C THR A 77 2.20 -5.78 0.94
N SER A 78 1.77 -5.12 -0.14
CA SER A 78 0.89 -5.70 -1.17
C SER A 78 1.39 -7.05 -1.69
N SER A 79 2.70 -7.22 -1.89
CA SER A 79 3.31 -8.48 -2.33
C SER A 79 3.20 -9.65 -1.34
N LYS A 80 2.86 -9.39 -0.07
CA LYS A 80 2.67 -10.42 0.96
C LYS A 80 1.20 -10.81 1.13
N ILE A 81 0.28 -10.09 0.47
CA ILE A 81 -1.16 -10.32 0.52
C ILE A 81 -1.54 -11.10 -0.74
N ALA A 82 -2.12 -12.28 -0.56
CA ALA A 82 -2.63 -13.05 -1.68
C ALA A 82 -3.95 -12.46 -2.18
N ILE A 83 -4.26 -12.67 -3.46
CA ILE A 83 -5.55 -12.25 -4.01
C ILE A 83 -6.66 -12.96 -3.23
N HIS A 84 -7.69 -12.21 -2.81
CA HIS A 84 -8.82 -12.67 -1.99
C HIS A 84 -8.47 -13.15 -0.57
N SER A 85 -7.31 -12.80 -0.01
CA SER A 85 -6.97 -13.18 1.38
C SER A 85 -7.51 -12.24 2.45
N VAL A 86 -8.21 -11.17 2.06
CA VAL A 86 -8.75 -10.16 2.99
C VAL A 86 -10.25 -10.00 2.70
N ASP A 87 -11.07 -10.49 3.62
CA ASP A 87 -12.52 -10.29 3.56
C ASP A 87 -12.93 -8.85 3.90
N VAL A 88 -14.12 -8.47 3.45
CA VAL A 88 -14.69 -7.14 3.67
C VAL A 88 -14.82 -6.82 5.16
N ASP A 89 -15.12 -7.82 5.99
CA ASP A 89 -15.25 -7.68 7.45
C ASP A 89 -13.93 -7.27 8.14
N HIS A 90 -12.79 -7.47 7.47
CA HIS A 90 -11.48 -7.06 7.96
C HIS A 90 -11.07 -5.64 7.54
N LEU A 91 -11.88 -4.95 6.73
CA LEU A 91 -11.62 -3.59 6.29
C LEU A 91 -12.24 -2.59 7.28
N ASN A 92 -11.47 -1.56 7.66
CA ASN A 92 -11.97 -0.45 8.48
C ASN A 92 -12.74 0.60 7.66
N PHE A 93 -13.06 0.29 6.41
CA PHE A 93 -13.86 1.13 5.53
C PHE A 93 -14.81 0.24 4.74
N ASN A 94 -15.91 0.82 4.28
CA ASN A 94 -16.85 0.12 3.43
C ASN A 94 -16.39 0.28 1.97
N PRO A 95 -15.80 -0.75 1.33
CA PRO A 95 -15.48 -0.67 -0.08
C PRO A 95 -16.77 -0.56 -0.89
N VAL A 96 -16.63 -0.12 -2.15
CA VAL A 96 -17.75 -0.10 -3.09
C VAL A 96 -18.16 -1.54 -3.37
N GLN A 97 -19.34 -1.91 -2.86
CA GLN A 97 -19.96 -3.22 -3.06
C GLN A 97 -20.94 -3.12 -4.24
N GLY A 98 -21.03 -4.19 -5.02
CA GLY A 98 -22.06 -4.31 -6.04
C GLY A 98 -22.56 -5.74 -6.13
N THR A 99 -23.52 -5.94 -7.01
CA THR A 99 -24.24 -7.23 -7.13
C THR A 99 -23.41 -8.35 -7.74
N THR A 100 -22.22 -8.03 -8.24
CA THR A 100 -21.36 -8.96 -8.97
C THR A 100 -20.09 -9.21 -8.17
N ASP A 101 -19.62 -10.46 -8.18
CA ASP A 101 -18.37 -10.91 -7.54
C ASP A 101 -17.10 -10.45 -8.31
N ARG A 102 -17.17 -9.26 -8.92
CA ARG A 102 -16.12 -8.67 -9.75
C ARG A 102 -15.63 -7.38 -9.09
N PRO A 103 -14.34 -7.03 -9.27
CA PRO A 103 -13.83 -5.77 -8.79
C PRO A 103 -14.61 -4.62 -9.44
N LEU A 104 -15.05 -3.70 -8.60
CA LEU A 104 -15.72 -2.48 -9.03
C LEU A 104 -14.75 -1.32 -8.99
N MET A 105 -14.86 -0.49 -10.02
CA MET A 105 -14.16 0.78 -10.09
C MET A 105 -15.19 1.88 -9.91
N GLN A 106 -14.93 2.78 -8.96
CA GLN A 106 -15.66 4.02 -8.82
C GLN A 106 -14.81 5.17 -9.34
N GLN A 107 -15.38 5.98 -10.22
CA GLN A 107 -14.80 7.22 -10.71
C GLN A 107 -15.80 8.36 -10.43
N PHE A 108 -15.29 9.57 -10.18
CA PHE A 108 -16.14 10.73 -9.94
C PHE A 108 -15.42 12.00 -10.38
N GLY A 109 -16.17 13.07 -10.57
CA GLY A 109 -15.60 14.37 -10.89
C GLY A 109 -16.63 15.46 -11.03
N ASN A 110 -16.11 16.65 -11.36
CA ASN A 110 -16.90 17.85 -11.56
C ASN A 110 -16.44 18.54 -12.85
N ILE A 111 -17.39 18.96 -13.68
CA ILE A 111 -17.12 19.63 -14.94
C ILE A 111 -17.91 20.94 -14.98
N PRO A 112 -17.26 22.09 -15.18
CA PRO A 112 -17.97 23.35 -15.37
C PRO A 112 -18.63 23.35 -16.75
N PHE A 113 -19.79 23.99 -16.85
CA PHE A 113 -20.47 24.22 -18.12
C PHE A 113 -20.98 25.64 -18.21
N VAL A 114 -21.16 26.10 -19.44
CA VAL A 114 -21.74 27.41 -19.76
C VAL A 114 -22.70 27.23 -20.93
N PHE A 115 -23.92 27.73 -20.78
CA PHE A 115 -24.91 27.81 -21.84
C PHE A 115 -24.54 28.93 -22.82
N PRO A 116 -24.49 28.62 -24.13
CA PRO A 116 -24.46 29.63 -25.18
C PRO A 116 -25.70 30.54 -25.11
N GLU A 117 -25.64 31.72 -25.73
CA GLU A 117 -26.81 32.59 -25.88
C GLU A 117 -27.93 31.86 -26.63
N ASP A 118 -29.16 32.05 -26.19
CA ASP A 118 -30.39 31.47 -26.78
C ASP A 118 -30.44 29.94 -26.89
N VAL A 119 -29.61 29.22 -26.11
CA VAL A 119 -29.65 27.76 -26.01
C VAL A 119 -30.05 27.35 -24.60
N ASP A 120 -31.05 26.48 -24.51
CA ASP A 120 -31.53 25.91 -23.23
C ASP A 120 -31.13 24.45 -23.05
N ASP A 121 -30.43 23.85 -24.01
CA ASP A 121 -29.96 22.46 -23.95
C ASP A 121 -28.52 22.33 -24.47
N ILE A 122 -27.63 21.75 -23.66
CA ILE A 122 -26.23 21.52 -24.02
C ILE A 122 -25.80 20.09 -23.70
N ASP A 123 -24.82 19.60 -24.45
CA ASP A 123 -24.17 18.32 -24.17
C ASP A 123 -22.77 18.54 -23.59
N VAL A 124 -22.48 17.87 -22.47
CA VAL A 124 -21.17 17.85 -21.82
C VAL A 124 -20.60 16.44 -21.88
N ALA A 125 -19.43 16.31 -22.48
CA ALA A 125 -18.69 15.05 -22.52
C ALA A 125 -17.92 14.85 -21.20
N VAL A 126 -18.17 13.73 -20.54
CA VAL A 126 -17.48 13.27 -19.35
C VAL A 126 -16.47 12.21 -19.77
N SER A 127 -15.19 12.55 -19.76
CA SER A 127 -14.10 11.61 -20.01
C SER A 127 -13.79 10.80 -18.75
N LEU A 128 -13.79 9.47 -18.86
CA LEU A 128 -13.41 8.57 -17.79
C LEU A 128 -11.88 8.44 -17.75
N GLN A 129 -11.31 8.39 -16.55
CA GLN A 129 -9.87 8.26 -16.34
C GLN A 129 -9.36 6.85 -16.66
N SER A 130 -10.22 5.85 -16.50
CA SER A 130 -9.94 4.45 -16.83
C SER A 130 -11.16 3.82 -17.49
N PRO A 131 -10.96 2.97 -18.51
CA PRO A 131 -12.06 2.33 -19.19
C PRO A 131 -12.78 1.34 -18.28
N TYR A 132 -14.11 1.29 -18.37
CA TYR A 132 -14.89 0.19 -17.79
C TYR A 132 -14.86 -1.04 -18.70
N ALA A 133 -15.21 -2.20 -18.14
CA ALA A 133 -15.31 -3.45 -18.91
C ALA A 133 -16.40 -3.42 -20.00
N ASP A 134 -17.46 -2.63 -19.79
CA ASP A 134 -18.55 -2.40 -20.74
C ASP A 134 -19.33 -1.10 -20.43
N ALA A 135 -20.36 -0.80 -21.23
CA ALA A 135 -21.22 0.37 -21.06
C ALA A 135 -22.34 0.21 -20.00
N ASN A 136 -22.38 -0.90 -19.25
CA ASN A 136 -23.42 -1.20 -18.25
C ASN A 136 -23.06 -0.70 -16.84
N TYR A 137 -22.09 0.20 -16.72
CA TYR A 137 -21.80 0.87 -15.46
C TYR A 137 -22.94 1.81 -15.04
N ALA A 138 -23.13 1.94 -13.73
CA ALA A 138 -24.04 2.92 -13.15
C ALA A 138 -23.41 4.30 -13.22
N MET A 139 -24.17 5.30 -13.69
CA MET A 139 -23.73 6.69 -13.69
C MET A 139 -24.84 7.58 -13.17
N VAL A 140 -24.49 8.43 -12.21
CA VAL A 140 -25.38 9.45 -11.66
C VAL A 140 -24.74 10.81 -11.91
N VAL A 141 -25.59 11.75 -12.31
CA VAL A 141 -25.20 13.14 -12.58
C VAL A 141 -26.12 14.08 -11.82
N SER A 142 -25.57 15.18 -11.34
CA SER A 142 -26.31 16.26 -10.70
C SER A 142 -25.73 17.59 -11.10
N CYS A 143 -26.57 18.62 -11.15
CA CYS A 143 -26.13 19.99 -11.33
C CYS A 143 -25.98 20.72 -9.99
N SER A 144 -25.26 21.84 -10.02
CA SER A 144 -25.06 22.72 -8.86
C SER A 144 -26.31 23.51 -8.45
N ASP A 145 -27.28 23.67 -9.36
CA ASP A 145 -28.50 24.44 -9.13
C ASP A 145 -29.73 23.66 -9.66
N PRO A 146 -30.87 23.64 -8.94
CA PRO A 146 -32.09 22.98 -9.38
C PRO A 146 -32.71 23.55 -10.66
N ALA A 147 -32.31 24.74 -11.09
CA ALA A 147 -32.70 25.31 -12.37
C ALA A 147 -32.14 24.52 -13.58
N PHE A 148 -31.15 23.65 -13.35
CA PHE A 148 -30.57 22.78 -14.36
C PHE A 148 -30.99 21.33 -14.14
N GLN A 149 -31.37 20.67 -15.22
CA GLN A 149 -31.66 19.24 -15.25
C GLN A 149 -30.56 18.54 -16.05
N ALA A 150 -29.85 17.60 -15.43
CA ALA A 150 -28.85 16.78 -16.09
C ALA A 150 -29.34 15.34 -16.27
N GLY A 151 -29.06 14.76 -17.44
CA GLY A 151 -29.35 13.37 -17.75
C GLY A 151 -28.25 12.75 -18.62
N VAL A 152 -27.92 11.49 -18.36
CA VAL A 152 -26.97 10.74 -19.19
C VAL A 152 -27.67 10.37 -20.49
N ARG A 153 -27.21 10.91 -21.62
CA ARG A 153 -27.78 10.67 -22.96
C ARG A 153 -27.17 9.43 -23.62
N SER A 154 -25.86 9.27 -23.49
CA SER A 154 -25.15 8.10 -23.99
C SER A 154 -23.92 7.83 -23.15
N ARG A 155 -23.42 6.59 -23.20
CA ARG A 155 -22.22 6.18 -22.50
C ARG A 155 -21.52 5.04 -23.24
N ASN A 156 -20.20 4.99 -23.10
CA ASN A 156 -19.36 3.91 -23.56
C ASN A 156 -18.25 3.65 -22.50
N GLU A 157 -17.31 2.77 -22.82
CA GLU A 157 -16.25 2.36 -21.89
C GLU A 157 -15.34 3.52 -21.44
N LEU A 158 -15.18 4.57 -22.26
CA LEU A 158 -14.21 5.66 -22.06
C LEU A 158 -14.84 7.02 -21.73
N GLN A 159 -16.10 7.23 -22.08
CA GLN A 159 -16.79 8.50 -21.90
C GLN A 159 -18.30 8.35 -21.81
N ALA A 160 -18.94 9.34 -21.18
CA ALA A 160 -20.38 9.55 -21.22
C ALA A 160 -20.71 10.93 -21.75
N VAL A 161 -21.87 11.04 -22.39
CA VAL A 161 -22.45 12.32 -22.79
C VAL A 161 -23.60 12.63 -21.84
N VAL A 162 -23.51 13.79 -21.19
CA VAL A 162 -24.51 14.30 -20.26
C VAL A 162 -25.20 15.48 -20.92
N GLY A 163 -26.49 15.34 -21.17
CA GLY A 163 -27.33 16.46 -21.58
C GLY A 163 -27.74 17.28 -20.38
N ILE A 164 -27.63 18.60 -20.48
CA ILE A 164 -28.03 19.55 -19.46
C ILE A 164 -29.06 20.48 -20.08
N THR A 165 -30.26 20.49 -19.49
CA THR A 165 -31.35 21.35 -19.90
C THR A 165 -31.60 22.41 -18.83
N ARG A 166 -31.74 23.66 -19.23
CA ARG A 166 -32.08 24.78 -18.36
C ARG A 166 -33.61 24.96 -18.33
N ASN A 167 -34.16 25.15 -17.14
CA ASN A 167 -35.60 25.40 -16.99
C ASN A 167 -35.99 26.81 -17.48
N GLU A 168 -37.18 26.94 -18.06
CA GLU A 168 -37.72 28.20 -18.56
C GLU A 168 -37.81 29.24 -17.44
N GLY A 169 -37.17 30.40 -17.62
CA GLY A 169 -37.15 31.51 -16.66
C GLY A 169 -35.91 31.62 -15.78
N SER A 170 -34.95 30.68 -15.87
CA SER A 170 -33.67 30.82 -15.19
C SER A 170 -32.72 31.77 -15.93
N GLN A 171 -32.17 32.76 -15.21
CA GLN A 171 -31.10 33.65 -15.74
C GLN A 171 -29.69 33.05 -15.56
N LEU A 172 -29.59 31.85 -14.97
CA LEU A 172 -28.30 31.19 -14.79
C LEU A 172 -27.80 30.65 -16.12
N ALA A 173 -26.59 31.07 -16.50
CA ALA A 173 -25.93 30.64 -17.73
C ALA A 173 -24.75 29.69 -17.49
N ALA A 174 -24.30 29.51 -16.24
CA ALA A 174 -23.16 28.68 -15.92
C ALA A 174 -23.38 27.88 -14.64
N GLY A 175 -22.73 26.74 -14.54
CA GLY A 175 -22.82 25.87 -13.38
C GLY A 175 -21.79 24.75 -13.41
N TRP A 176 -21.97 23.79 -12.52
CA TRP A 176 -21.13 22.60 -12.43
C TRP A 176 -21.99 21.35 -12.55
N VAL A 177 -21.52 20.37 -13.32
CA VAL A 177 -22.01 19.00 -13.26
C VAL A 177 -21.10 18.20 -12.36
N SER A 178 -21.68 17.61 -11.33
CA SER A 178 -21.05 16.57 -10.50
C SER A 178 -21.50 15.21 -11.02
N TRP A 179 -20.57 14.27 -11.12
CA TRP A 179 -20.89 12.92 -11.60
C TRP A 179 -20.17 11.86 -10.80
N ILE A 180 -20.81 10.70 -10.70
CA ILE A 180 -20.25 9.48 -10.12
C ILE A 180 -20.56 8.34 -11.09
N ALA A 181 -19.54 7.59 -11.46
CA ALA A 181 -19.63 6.38 -12.27
C ALA A 181 -19.11 5.19 -11.46
N VAL A 182 -19.84 4.07 -11.48
CA VAL A 182 -19.46 2.83 -10.80
C VAL A 182 -19.73 1.66 -11.73
N GLY A 183 -18.71 0.88 -12.04
CA GLY A 183 -18.82 -0.23 -12.99
C GLY A 183 -17.77 -1.31 -12.77
N GLY A 184 -17.90 -2.40 -13.50
CA GLY A 184 -16.89 -3.45 -13.53
C GLY A 184 -15.60 -2.96 -14.20
N HIS A 185 -14.47 -3.30 -13.59
CA HIS A 185 -13.14 -3.16 -14.18
C HIS A 185 -12.72 -4.45 -14.90
#